data_AF-A0A7Z9W8B5-F1
#
_entry.id   AF-A0A7Z9W8B5-F1
#
_cell.length_a   1.000
_cell.length_b   1.000
_cell.length_c   1.000
_cell.angle_alpha   90.00
_cell.angle_beta   90.00
_cell.angle_gamma   90.00
#
_symmetry.space_group_name_H-M   'P 1'
#
loop_
_entity.id
_entity.type
_entity.pdbx_description
1 polymer ?
#
loop_
_entity_poly.entity_id
_entity_poly.type
_entity_poly.pdbx_seq_one_letter_code
_entity_poly.pdbx_strand_id
1 'polypeptide(L)'
;MNPNLVITVLGSLNVLMGASIFFMSETIVKGAFVTRLINEQSIVVGSLMHEAMASVIVGMGVLMLLLRTVDAAVAKKILFAFAVAMTVSLAGALRHYMMPEVTPPLPALGLQAVMIGVAYYVSLKGKED
;
A
#
# COMPACT_ATOMS: atom_id res chain seq x y z
N MET A 1 0.10 -1.71 22.15
CA MET A 1 0.78 -0.68 21.34
C MET A 1 -0.10 0.55 21.29
N ASN A 2 0.51 1.73 21.29
CA ASN A 2 -0.20 3.00 21.12
C ASN A 2 -0.72 3.09 19.66
N PRO A 3 -2.04 3.19 19.43
CA PRO A 3 -2.62 3.28 18.09
C PRO A 3 -2.10 4.44 17.25
N ASN A 4 -1.86 5.60 17.86
CA ASN A 4 -1.35 6.80 17.19
C ASN A 4 0.09 6.63 16.70
N LEU A 5 0.92 5.93 17.46
CA LEU A 5 2.27 5.57 17.00
C LEU A 5 2.20 4.66 15.77
N VAL A 6 1.26 3.71 15.76
CA VAL A 6 1.08 2.78 14.62
C VAL A 6 0.56 3.51 13.40
N ILE A 7 -0.39 4.44 13.56
CA ILE A 7 -0.83 5.33 12.48
C ILE A 7 0.36 6.09 11.91
N THR A 8 1.23 6.63 12.76
CA THR A 8 2.44 7.35 12.34
C THR A 8 3.34 6.45 11.50
N VAL A 9 3.69 5.27 12.01
CA VAL A 9 4.57 4.32 11.30
C VAL A 9 3.97 3.88 9.97
N LEU A 10 2.70 3.45 9.95
CA LEU A 10 2.05 2.98 8.73
C LEU A 10 1.83 4.12 7.72
N GLY A 11 1.53 5.33 8.20
CA GLY A 11 1.43 6.52 7.37
C GLY A 11 2.76 6.85 6.68
N SER A 12 3.86 6.89 7.45
CA SER A 12 5.20 7.09 6.90
C SER A 12 5.61 6.01 5.90
N LEU A 13 5.32 4.73 6.19
CA LEU A 13 5.58 3.63 5.27
C LEU A 13 4.80 3.77 3.96
N ASN A 14 3.54 4.20 4.01
CA ASN A 14 2.78 4.47 2.78
C ASN A 14 3.38 5.61 1.96
N VAL A 15 3.78 6.71 2.60
CA VAL A 15 4.43 7.82 1.88
C VAL A 15 5.71 7.35 1.19
N LEU A 16 6.56 6.61 1.90
CA LEU A 16 7.79 6.07 1.34
C LEU A 16 7.53 5.06 0.22
N MET A 17 6.55 4.17 0.40
CA MET A 17 6.19 3.18 -0.61
C MET A 17 5.63 3.85 -1.86
N GLY A 18 4.69 4.79 -1.72
CA GLY A 18 4.14 5.54 -2.82
C GLY A 18 5.20 6.34 -3.58
N ALA A 19 6.08 7.06 -2.87
CA ALA A 19 7.20 7.77 -3.50
C ALA A 19 8.13 6.81 -4.26
N SER A 20 8.44 5.65 -3.67
CA SER A 20 9.28 4.64 -4.31
C SER A 20 8.64 4.09 -5.59
N ILE A 21 7.32 3.81 -5.58
CA ILE A 21 6.58 3.37 -6.77
C ILE A 21 6.58 4.44 -7.85
N PHE A 22 6.41 5.71 -7.47
CA PHE A 22 6.41 6.82 -8.42
C PHE A 22 7.73 6.92 -9.19
N PHE A 23 8.87 6.93 -8.49
CA PHE A 23 10.18 7.06 -9.13
C PHE A 23 10.66 5.78 -9.81
N MET A 24 10.13 4.61 -9.44
CA MET A 24 10.50 3.32 -10.04
C MET A 24 9.43 2.77 -10.98
N SER A 25 8.46 3.58 -11.42
CA SER A 25 7.28 3.15 -12.19
C SER A 25 7.65 2.31 -13.42
N GLU A 26 8.59 2.80 -14.22
CA GLU A 26 9.10 2.07 -15.40
C GLU A 26 9.81 0.76 -15.04
N THR A 27 10.60 0.76 -13.97
CA THR A 27 11.28 -0.46 -13.50
C THR A 27 10.28 -1.52 -13.08
N ILE A 28 9.20 -1.11 -12.42
CA ILE A 28 8.11 -2.01 -12.02
C ILE A 28 7.43 -2.60 -13.25
N VAL A 29 7.09 -1.79 -14.26
CA VAL A 29 6.47 -2.29 -15.49
C VAL A 29 7.36 -3.32 -16.19
N LYS A 30 8.65 -3.01 -16.35
CA LYS A 30 9.62 -3.91 -16.98
C LYS A 30 9.87 -5.20 -16.19
N GLY A 31 9.76 -5.14 -14.86
CA GLY A 31 9.99 -6.29 -13.98
C GLY A 31 8.77 -7.18 -13.76
N ALA A 32 7.55 -6.62 -13.86
CA ALA A 32 6.32 -7.34 -13.52
C ALA A 32 5.66 -8.05 -14.70
N PHE A 33 5.78 -7.53 -15.93
CA PHE A 33 5.10 -8.09 -17.09
C PHE A 33 6.01 -8.97 -17.96
N VAL A 34 5.42 -9.95 -18.65
CA VAL A 34 6.15 -10.82 -19.59
C VAL A 34 6.70 -10.04 -20.79
N THR A 35 7.87 -10.45 -21.31
CA THR A 35 8.63 -9.73 -22.34
C THR A 35 7.81 -9.40 -23.59
N ARG A 36 6.89 -10.28 -24.02
CA ARG A 36 6.04 -10.05 -25.20
C ARG A 36 5.11 -8.85 -25.09
N LEU A 37 4.81 -8.39 -23.87
CA LEU A 37 3.96 -7.22 -23.61
C LEU A 37 4.75 -5.94 -23.44
N ILE A 38 6.09 -6.01 -23.36
CA ILE A 38 6.96 -4.85 -23.14
C ILE A 38 7.36 -4.24 -24.49
N ASN A 39 6.82 -3.05 -24.74
CA ASN A 39 7.17 -2.14 -25.83
C ASN A 39 7.05 -0.68 -25.35
N GLU A 40 7.49 0.27 -26.18
CA GLU A 40 7.51 1.70 -25.81
C GLU A 40 6.15 2.22 -25.31
N GLN A 41 5.06 1.88 -26.00
CA GLN A 41 3.71 2.32 -25.61
C GLN A 41 3.27 1.72 -24.27
N SER A 42 3.48 0.41 -24.09
CA SER A 42 3.12 -0.28 -22.84
C SER A 42 3.91 0.24 -21.63
N ILE A 43 5.17 0.63 -21.83
CA ILE A 43 6.00 1.21 -20.77
C ILE A 43 5.43 2.56 -20.35
N VAL A 44 5.13 3.44 -21.31
CA VAL A 44 4.55 4.76 -21.02
C VAL A 44 3.23 4.63 -20.28
N VAL A 45 2.28 3.83 -20.81
CA VAL A 45 0.96 3.67 -20.18
C VAL A 45 1.09 3.02 -18.80
N GLY A 46 1.89 1.95 -18.70
CA GLY A 46 2.11 1.24 -17.44
C GLY A 46 2.74 2.14 -16.37
N SER A 47 3.73 2.95 -16.73
CA SER A 47 4.40 3.86 -15.79
C SER A 47 3.43 4.93 -15.27
N LEU A 48 2.66 5.55 -16.17
CA LEU A 48 1.64 6.54 -15.78
C LEU A 48 0.57 5.97 -14.85
N MET A 49 0.18 4.71 -15.05
CA MET A 49 -0.75 4.03 -14.13
C MET A 49 -0.14 3.79 -12.74
N HIS A 50 1.14 3.40 -12.68
CA HIS A 50 1.83 3.25 -11.39
C HIS A 50 2.04 4.59 -10.68
N GLU A 51 2.33 5.65 -11.42
CA GLU A 51 2.47 7.01 -10.88
C GLU A 51 1.13 7.54 -10.32
N ALA A 52 0.03 7.31 -11.05
CA ALA A 52 -1.32 7.62 -10.55
C ALA A 52 -1.65 6.84 -9.28
N MET A 53 -1.40 5.52 -9.26
CA MET A 53 -1.58 4.69 -8.06
C MET A 53 -0.69 5.16 -6.90
N ALA A 54 0.57 5.50 -7.18
CA ALA A 54 1.52 6.00 -6.20
C ALA A 54 1.03 7.28 -5.53
N SER A 55 0.46 8.21 -6.30
CA SER A 55 -0.11 9.45 -5.74
C SER A 55 -1.22 9.19 -4.72
N VAL A 56 -2.07 8.19 -4.97
CA VAL A 56 -3.15 7.79 -4.04
C VAL A 56 -2.55 7.18 -2.77
N ILE A 57 -1.52 6.34 -2.91
CA ILE A 57 -0.82 5.72 -1.77
C ILE A 57 -0.15 6.79 -0.90
N VAL A 58 0.53 7.78 -1.51
CA VAL A 58 1.12 8.91 -0.80
C VAL A 58 0.04 9.72 -0.09
N GLY A 59 -1.06 10.06 -0.78
CA GLY A 59 -2.18 10.79 -0.20
C GLY A 59 -2.77 10.10 1.02
N MET A 60 -2.96 8.78 0.97
CA MET A 60 -3.41 7.98 2.11
C MET A 60 -2.42 8.03 3.27
N GLY A 61 -1.12 7.92 2.98
CA GLY A 61 -0.06 8.03 3.99
C GLY A 61 -0.04 9.39 4.69
N VAL A 62 -0.17 10.47 3.92
CA VAL A 62 -0.27 11.85 4.47
C VAL A 62 -1.53 12.00 5.31
N LEU A 63 -2.68 11.50 4.84
CA LEU A 63 -3.93 11.53 5.60
C LEU A 63 -3.79 10.80 6.94
N MET A 64 -3.17 9.62 6.96
CA MET A 64 -2.87 8.91 8.20
C MET A 64 -1.99 9.75 9.14
N LEU A 65 -0.92 10.35 8.61
CA LEU A 65 -0.03 11.19 9.41
C LEU A 65 -0.77 12.39 10.00
N LEU A 66 -1.70 13.03 9.28
CA LEU A 66 -2.50 14.13 9.82
C LEU A 66 -3.46 13.67 10.93
N LEU A 67 -3.91 12.42 10.89
CA LEU A 67 -4.80 11.82 11.89
C LEU A 67 -4.07 11.15 13.05
N ARG A 68 -2.75 11.32 13.19
CA ARG A 68 -1.93 10.63 14.20
C ARG A 68 -2.11 11.12 15.64
N THR A 69 -2.95 12.12 15.90
CA THR A 69 -3.15 12.72 17.23
C THR A 69 -4.61 12.72 17.66
N VAL A 70 -5.37 11.71 17.24
CA VAL A 70 -6.78 11.54 17.62
C VAL A 70 -6.92 10.65 18.85
N ASP A 71 -8.11 10.65 19.46
CA ASP A 71 -8.41 9.76 20.59
C ASP A 71 -8.26 8.29 20.20
N ALA A 72 -7.89 7.44 21.17
CA ALA A 72 -7.60 6.02 20.94
C ALA A 72 -8.75 5.27 20.24
N ALA A 73 -10.01 5.58 20.60
CA ALA A 73 -11.18 5.00 19.97
C ALA A 73 -11.29 5.34 18.47
N VAL A 74 -10.95 6.57 18.09
CA VAL A 74 -10.94 7.01 16.69
C VAL A 74 -9.75 6.42 15.95
N ALA A 75 -8.56 6.41 16.57
CA ALA A 75 -7.36 5.82 16.00
C ALA A 75 -7.55 4.34 15.66
N LYS A 76 -8.20 3.57 16.54
CA LYS A 76 -8.53 2.15 16.29
C LYS A 76 -9.45 1.97 15.08
N LYS A 77 -10.43 2.87 14.87
CA LYS A 77 -11.32 2.84 13.70
C LYS A 77 -10.57 3.19 12.41
N ILE A 78 -9.67 4.17 12.45
CA ILE A 78 -8.81 4.53 11.31
C ILE A 78 -7.93 3.34 10.91
N LEU A 79 -7.29 2.68 11.89
CA LEU A 79 -6.48 1.49 11.63
C LEU A 79 -7.31 0.33 11.06
N PHE A 80 -8.55 0.14 11.54
CA PHE A 80 -9.47 -0.84 10.97
C PHE A 80 -9.79 -0.54 9.50
N ALA A 81 -10.21 0.69 9.22
CA ALA A 81 -10.56 1.13 7.87
C ALA A 81 -9.37 1.00 6.92
N PHE A 82 -8.18 1.38 7.38
CA PHE A 82 -6.93 1.20 6.64
C PHE A 82 -6.65 -0.28 6.34
N ALA A 83 -6.77 -1.16 7.34
CA ALA A 83 -6.55 -2.59 7.17
C ALA A 83 -7.54 -3.22 6.17
N VAL A 84 -8.81 -2.82 6.21
CA VAL A 84 -9.83 -3.27 5.26
C VAL A 84 -9.51 -2.79 3.85
N ALA A 85 -9.20 -1.50 3.67
CA ALA A 85 -8.86 -0.95 2.35
C ALA A 85 -7.63 -1.65 1.74
N MET A 86 -6.58 -1.85 2.55
CA MET A 86 -5.38 -2.55 2.13
C MET A 86 -5.64 -4.04 1.85
N THR A 87 -6.55 -4.68 2.58
CA THR A 87 -6.94 -6.08 2.31
C THR A 87 -7.62 -6.22 0.96
N VAL A 88 -8.53 -5.29 0.60
CA VAL A 88 -9.16 -5.28 -0.73
C VAL A 88 -8.11 -5.08 -1.82
N SER A 89 -7.17 -4.15 -1.63
CA SER A 89 -6.03 -3.94 -2.54
C SER A 89 -5.16 -5.19 -2.69
N LEU A 90 -4.78 -5.84 -1.59
CA LEU A 90 -3.97 -7.06 -1.59
C LEU A 90 -4.70 -8.21 -2.29
N ALA A 91 -6.00 -8.40 -2.04
CA ALA A 91 -6.79 -9.42 -2.73
C ALA A 91 -6.83 -9.19 -4.25
N GLY A 92 -6.98 -7.94 -4.69
CA GLY A 92 -6.87 -7.56 -6.10
C GLY A 92 -5.50 -7.89 -6.68
N ALA A 93 -4.42 -7.58 -5.98
CA ALA A 93 -3.06 -7.90 -6.42
C ALA A 93 -2.80 -9.41 -6.47
N LEU A 94 -3.31 -10.18 -5.49
CA LEU A 94 -3.15 -11.63 -5.45
C LEU A 94 -3.88 -12.34 -6.60
N ARG A 95 -5.01 -11.78 -7.07
CA ARG A 95 -5.70 -12.30 -8.25
C ARG A 95 -4.80 -12.33 -9.49
N HIS A 96 -3.84 -11.41 -9.60
CA HIS A 96 -2.92 -11.35 -10.74
C HIS A 96 -1.99 -12.56 -10.84
N TYR A 97 -1.77 -13.35 -9.78
CA TYR A 97 -1.04 -14.63 -9.90
C TYR A 97 -1.81 -15.71 -10.67
N MET A 98 -3.09 -15.49 -10.95
CA MET A 98 -3.87 -16.36 -11.84
C MET A 98 -3.72 -15.97 -13.31
N MET A 99 -2.95 -14.92 -13.62
CA MET A 99 -2.74 -14.40 -14.98
C MET A 99 -1.31 -14.68 -15.43
N PRO A 100 -1.09 -15.33 -16.59
CA PRO A 100 0.26 -15.61 -17.08
C PRO A 100 1.01 -14.35 -17.57
N GLU A 101 0.32 -13.23 -17.76
CA GLU A 101 0.89 -11.98 -18.29
C GLU A 101 1.70 -11.18 -17.27
N VAL A 102 1.47 -11.39 -15.98
CA VAL A 102 1.99 -10.53 -14.92
C VAL A 102 2.40 -11.34 -13.71
N THR A 103 3.55 -10.99 -13.13
CA THR A 103 4.02 -11.52 -11.86
C THR A 103 4.20 -10.34 -10.90
N PRO A 104 3.24 -10.12 -9.98
CA PRO A 104 3.37 -9.06 -8.99
C PRO A 104 4.63 -9.22 -8.13
N PRO A 105 5.23 -8.13 -7.64
CA PRO A 105 6.43 -8.20 -6.80
C PRO A 105 6.10 -8.75 -5.40
N LEU A 106 6.47 -10.01 -5.14
CA LEU A 106 6.26 -10.68 -3.85
C LEU A 106 6.72 -9.86 -2.63
N PRO A 107 7.91 -9.20 -2.63
CA PRO A 107 8.34 -8.42 -1.47
C PRO A 107 7.37 -7.28 -1.10
N ALA A 108 6.79 -6.59 -2.10
CA ALA A 108 5.85 -5.50 -1.86
C ALA A 108 4.53 -6.04 -1.27
N LEU A 109 4.04 -7.18 -1.76
CA LEU A 109 2.85 -7.84 -1.22
C LEU A 109 3.07 -8.36 0.21
N GLY A 110 4.27 -8.89 0.49
CA GLY A 110 4.65 -9.31 1.84
C GLY A 110 4.64 -8.14 2.82
N LEU A 111 5.22 -7.00 2.44
CA LEU A 111 5.17 -5.78 3.26
C LEU A 111 3.72 -5.31 3.47
N GLN A 112 2.90 -5.29 2.42
CA GLN A 112 1.49 -4.92 2.53
C GLN A 112 0.72 -5.84 3.48
N ALA A 113 0.94 -7.16 3.40
CA ALA A 113 0.33 -8.13 4.31
C ALA A 113 0.74 -7.92 5.78
N VAL A 114 2.01 -7.60 6.04
CA VAL A 114 2.49 -7.26 7.39
C VAL A 114 1.80 -5.98 7.90
N MET A 115 1.71 -4.94 7.06
CA MET A 115 1.04 -3.69 7.42
C MET A 115 -0.44 -3.92 7.77
N ILE A 116 -1.14 -4.74 6.98
CA ILE A 116 -2.54 -5.15 7.25
C ILE A 116 -2.64 -5.86 8.60
N GLY A 117 -1.78 -6.86 8.84
CA GLY A 117 -1.78 -7.63 10.08
C GLY A 117 -1.56 -6.75 11.31
N VAL A 118 -0.58 -5.85 11.25
CA VAL A 118 -0.31 -4.88 12.32
C VAL A 118 -1.50 -3.94 12.54
N ALA A 119 -2.09 -3.41 11.48
CA ALA A 119 -3.24 -2.50 11.57
C ALA A 119 -4.46 -3.19 12.20
N TYR A 120 -4.81 -4.40 11.78
CA TYR A 120 -5.90 -5.18 12.39
C TYR A 120 -5.61 -5.51 13.86
N TYR A 121 -4.40 -5.99 14.16
CA TYR A 121 -4.03 -6.35 15.53
C TYR A 121 -4.17 -5.15 16.48
N VAL A 122 -3.64 -4.00 16.09
CA VAL A 122 -3.66 -2.79 16.93
C VAL A 122 -5.05 -2.17 16.98
N SER A 123 -5.83 -2.25 15.90
CA SER A 123 -7.23 -1.83 15.93
C SER A 123 -8.05 -2.61 16.97
N LEU A 124 -7.82 -3.92 17.10
CA LEU A 124 -8.57 -4.79 18.00
C LEU A 124 -8.02 -4.83 19.44
N LYS A 125 -6.70 -4.73 19.61
CA LYS A 125 -6.00 -4.93 20.89
C LYS A 125 -5.19 -3.72 21.37
N GLY A 126 -5.26 -2.61 20.65
CA GLY A 126 -4.62 -1.35 21.04
C GLY A 126 -5.16 -0.85 22.38
N LYS A 127 -4.25 -0.35 23.22
CA LYS A 127 -4.61 0.22 24.52
C LYS A 127 -5.35 1.54 24.31
N GLU A 128 -6.39 1.74 25.10
CA GLU A 128 -7.08 3.01 25.29
C GLU A 128 -6.45 3.59 26.56
N ASP A 129 -5.38 4.35 26.39
CA ASP A 129 -4.80 5.12 27.50
C ASP A 129 -5.56 6.44 27.65
#